data_AF-A0A5J5IYP5-F1
#
_entry.id   AF-A0A5J5IYP5-F1
#
_cell.length_a   1.000
_cell.length_b   1.000
_cell.length_c   1.000
_cell.angle_alpha   90.00
_cell.angle_beta   90.00
_cell.angle_gamma   90.00
#
_symmetry.space_group_name_H-M   'P 1'
#
loop_
_entity.id
_entity.type
_entity.pdbx_description
1 polymer ?
#
loop_
_entity_poly.entity_id
_entity_poly.type
_entity_poly.pdbx_seq_one_letter_code
_entity_poly.pdbx_strand_id
1 'polypeptide(L)'
;MNVSLILIVVMAALFACGVYAMLERSLTRVLIGFLLLGNATNLLLLIVMGQPGIAPFFGSATPDEMSDPLPQALTLTAIVITFAVSAFLLALIYRSWQLGQADTVEDDAEDMAVRERGTEDEDTMDDELDRESDDAATDFVGVDTSPITILGSRDLSSLRDDAPTDAPTDSPVGRSRGDRPGNEGGAS
;
A
#
# COMPACT_ATOMS: atom_id res chain seq x y z
N MET A 1 33.42 11.64 -19.27
CA MET A 1 32.40 12.56 -18.77
C MET A 1 32.79 12.92 -17.34
N ASN A 2 33.27 14.14 -17.09
CA ASN A 2 33.60 14.57 -15.73
C ASN A 2 32.37 15.26 -15.14
N VAL A 3 31.54 14.50 -14.43
CA VAL A 3 30.44 15.09 -13.65
C VAL A 3 31.05 15.76 -12.42
N SER A 4 30.67 17.01 -12.16
CA SER A 4 31.15 17.73 -10.98
C SER A 4 30.62 17.06 -9.71
N LEU A 5 31.54 16.49 -8.91
CA LEU A 5 31.21 15.87 -7.64
C LEU A 5 30.54 16.87 -6.68
N ILE A 6 30.91 18.16 -6.77
CA ILE A 6 30.27 19.24 -6.00
C ILE A 6 28.79 19.34 -6.34
N LEU A 7 28.42 19.31 -7.63
CA LEU A 7 27.02 19.37 -8.07
C LEU A 7 26.22 18.17 -7.52
N ILE A 8 26.80 16.97 -7.56
CA ILE A 8 26.16 15.76 -7.01
C ILE A 8 25.93 15.89 -5.51
N VAL A 9 26.94 16.34 -4.76
CA VAL A 9 26.85 16.50 -3.29
C VAL A 9 25.81 17.56 -2.92
N VAL A 10 25.79 18.70 -3.62
CA VAL A 10 24.79 19.75 -3.39
C VAL A 10 23.38 19.25 -3.70
N MET A 11 23.20 18.55 -4.83
CA MET A 11 21.92 17.94 -5.19
C MET A 11 21.45 16.94 -4.12
N ALA A 12 22.32 16.05 -3.66
CA ALA A 12 22.01 15.06 -2.63
C ALA A 12 21.65 15.72 -1.29
N ALA A 13 22.38 16.77 -0.90
CA ALA A 13 22.08 17.52 0.32
C ALA A 13 20.72 18.23 0.24
N LEU A 14 20.38 18.81 -0.91
CA LEU A 14 19.07 19.43 -1.13
C LEU A 14 17.93 18.41 -1.10
N PHE A 15 18.10 17.22 -1.69
CA PHE A 15 17.13 16.13 -1.56
C PHE A 15 16.99 15.68 -0.11
N ALA A 16 18.10 15.45 0.61
CA ALA A 16 18.05 15.01 2.00
C ALA A 16 17.35 16.05 2.89
N CYS A 17 17.70 17.33 2.76
CA CYS A 17 17.10 18.41 3.53
C CYS A 17 15.62 18.61 3.17
N GLY A 18 15.27 18.55 1.88
CA GLY A 18 13.90 18.74 1.44
C GLY A 18 12.98 17.57 1.81
N VAL A 19 13.44 16.32 1.70
CA VAL A 19 12.69 15.15 2.18
C VAL A 19 12.53 15.21 3.69
N TYR A 20 13.59 15.57 4.42
CA TYR A 20 13.52 15.76 5.87
C TYR A 20 12.46 16.80 6.25
N ALA A 21 12.47 17.98 5.61
CA ALA A 21 11.49 19.02 5.88
C ALA A 21 10.05 18.63 5.49
N MET A 22 9.88 17.79 4.46
CA MET A 22 8.57 17.27 4.05
C MET A 22 7.95 16.30 5.08
N LEU A 23 8.78 15.66 5.91
CA LEU A 23 8.32 14.76 6.98
C LEU A 23 7.92 15.50 8.26
N GLU A 24 8.07 16.82 8.31
CA GLU A 24 7.72 17.60 9.49
C GLU A 24 6.22 17.90 9.53
N ARG A 25 5.67 18.05 10.75
CA ARG A 25 4.23 18.33 10.96
C ARG A 25 3.78 19.73 10.56
N SER A 26 4.70 20.67 10.28
CA SER A 26 4.33 22.05 9.96
C SER A 26 4.20 22.23 8.45
N LEU A 27 3.07 22.78 8.01
CA LEU A 27 2.78 22.98 6.59
C LEU A 27 3.79 23.94 5.94
N THR A 28 4.25 24.94 6.66
CA THR A 28 5.33 25.83 6.20
C THR A 28 6.65 25.09 5.98
N ARG A 29 7.01 24.14 6.85
CA ARG A 29 8.19 23.29 6.67
C ARG A 29 8.04 22.35 5.47
N VAL A 30 6.84 21.78 5.27
CA VAL A 30 6.50 21.00 4.08
C VAL A 30 6.64 21.83 2.80
N LEU A 31 6.16 23.08 2.79
CA LEU A 31 6.33 24.00 1.66
C LEU A 31 7.82 24.22 1.35
N ILE A 32 8.64 24.55 2.35
CA ILE A 32 10.09 24.70 2.18
C ILE A 32 10.71 23.41 1.64
N GLY A 33 10.25 22.24 2.10
CA GLY A 33 10.64 20.93 1.58
C GLY A 33 10.39 20.78 0.08
N PHE A 34 9.19 21.14 -0.39
CA PHE A 34 8.87 21.14 -1.83
C PHE A 34 9.75 22.09 -2.64
N LEU A 35 10.05 23.28 -2.11
CA LEU A 35 10.96 24.23 -2.78
C LEU A 35 12.37 23.64 -2.91
N LEU A 36 12.88 23.00 -1.85
CA LEU A 36 14.19 22.34 -1.87
C LEU A 36 14.22 21.17 -2.85
N LEU A 37 13.20 20.30 -2.84
CA LEU A 37 13.07 19.19 -3.80
C LEU A 37 12.99 19.68 -5.24
N GLY A 38 12.24 20.75 -5.51
CA GLY A 38 12.14 21.34 -6.84
C GLY A 38 13.50 21.82 -7.35
N ASN A 39 14.27 22.52 -6.50
CA ASN A 39 15.63 22.93 -6.83
C ASN A 39 16.59 21.73 -7.02
N ALA A 40 16.48 20.70 -6.18
CA ALA A 40 17.28 19.48 -6.30
C ALA A 40 16.98 18.74 -7.61
N THR A 41 15.71 18.69 -8.02
CA THR A 41 15.26 18.09 -9.28
C THR A 41 15.76 18.87 -10.50
N ASN A 42 15.76 20.21 -10.43
CA ASN A 42 16.35 21.05 -11.48
C ASN A 42 17.87 20.79 -11.63
N LEU A 43 18.58 20.62 -10.50
CA LEU A 43 19.99 20.23 -10.53
C LEU A 43 20.21 18.82 -11.08
N LEU A 44 19.33 17.87 -10.77
CA LEU A 44 19.37 16.52 -11.34
C LEU A 44 19.25 16.58 -12.87
N LEU A 45 18.29 17.34 -13.40
CA LEU A 45 18.12 17.52 -14.86
C LEU A 45 19.35 18.17 -15.49
N LEU A 46 19.98 19.13 -14.82
CA LEU A 46 21.24 19.74 -15.26
C LEU A 46 22.38 18.71 -15.31
N ILE A 47 22.50 17.82 -14.32
CA ILE A 47 23.51 16.76 -14.31
C ILE A 47 23.28 15.76 -15.45
N VAL A 48 22.01 15.41 -15.70
CA VAL A 48 21.61 14.50 -16.79
C VAL A 48 21.91 15.11 -18.17
N MET A 49 21.79 16.43 -18.32
CA MET A 49 22.14 17.16 -19.57
C MET A 49 23.62 16.98 -19.96
N GLY A 50 24.51 16.72 -19.00
CA GLY A 50 25.91 16.45 -19.29
C GLY A 50 26.73 17.71 -19.55
N GLN A 51 27.56 17.69 -20.59
CA GLN A 51 28.52 18.77 -20.87
C GLN A 51 27.77 20.05 -21.30
N PRO A 52 28.06 21.21 -20.67
CA PRO A 52 27.50 22.48 -21.12
C PRO A 52 28.01 22.81 -22.52
N GLY A 53 27.10 22.85 -23.49
CA GLY A 53 27.34 23.34 -24.84
C GLY A 53 26.75 24.75 -25.05
N ILE A 54 26.78 25.23 -26.29
CA ILE A 54 26.14 26.47 -26.71
C ILE A 54 24.62 26.34 -26.56
N ALA A 55 23.92 27.43 -26.22
CA ALA A 55 22.47 27.42 -26.10
C ALA A 55 21.82 26.97 -27.43
N PRO A 56 20.81 26.05 -27.37
CA PRO A 56 20.20 25.43 -28.54
C PRO A 56 19.25 26.41 -29.25
N PHE A 57 19.82 27.43 -29.89
CA PHE A 57 19.12 28.36 -30.76
C PHE A 57 19.42 28.04 -32.21
N PHE A 58 18.43 28.18 -33.08
CA PHE A 58 18.62 27.94 -34.50
C PHE A 58 19.67 28.90 -35.07
N GLY A 59 20.73 28.36 -35.66
CA GLY A 59 21.83 29.13 -36.27
C GLY A 59 22.94 29.59 -35.31
N SER A 60 22.96 29.16 -34.05
CA SER A 60 24.00 29.56 -33.08
C SER A 60 25.28 28.71 -33.12
N ALA A 61 25.21 27.43 -33.51
CA ALA A 61 26.34 26.50 -33.53
C ALA A 61 26.04 25.24 -34.37
N THR A 62 27.00 24.32 -34.47
CA THR A 62 26.73 22.96 -34.98
C THR A 62 25.98 22.14 -33.91
N PRO A 63 25.14 21.15 -34.28
CA PRO A 63 24.36 20.36 -33.31
C PRO A 63 25.20 19.68 -32.23
N ASP A 64 26.44 19.27 -32.56
CA ASP A 64 27.35 18.61 -31.63
C ASP A 64 27.94 19.56 -30.56
N GLU A 65 27.90 20.87 -30.80
CA GLU A 65 28.35 21.90 -29.87
C GLU A 65 27.22 22.44 -29.00
N MET A 66 25.96 22.07 -29.28
CA MET A 66 24.79 22.55 -28.56
C MET A 66 24.52 21.72 -27.29
N SER A 67 24.00 22.38 -26.26
CA SER A 67 23.44 21.69 -25.09
C SER A 67 22.16 20.94 -25.47
N ASP A 68 21.88 19.81 -24.82
CA ASP A 68 20.66 19.02 -25.06
C ASP A 68 19.40 19.85 -24.71
N PRO A 69 18.51 20.13 -25.68
CA PRO A 69 17.30 20.91 -25.45
C PRO A 69 16.23 20.16 -24.65
N LEU A 70 16.28 18.82 -24.57
CA LEU A 70 15.26 18.02 -23.91
C LEU A 70 15.25 18.23 -22.39
N PRO A 71 16.38 18.07 -21.65
CA PRO A 71 16.42 18.38 -20.22
C PRO A 71 16.12 19.86 -19.92
N GLN A 72 16.43 20.79 -20.83
CA GLN A 72 16.12 22.22 -20.67
C GLN A 72 14.61 22.47 -20.67
N ALA A 73 13.89 21.89 -21.63
CA ALA A 73 12.43 22.00 -21.70
C ALA A 73 11.77 21.38 -20.45
N LEU A 74 12.26 20.20 -20.02
CA LEU A 74 11.77 19.55 -18.79
C LEU A 74 12.02 20.40 -17.55
N THR A 75 13.17 21.09 -17.47
CA THR A 75 13.50 21.97 -16.34
C THR A 75 12.52 23.15 -16.27
N LEU A 76 12.18 23.77 -17.41
CA LEU A 76 11.17 24.84 -17.43
C LEU A 76 9.81 24.34 -16.93
N THR A 77 9.37 23.16 -17.36
CA THR A 77 8.13 22.54 -16.89
C THR A 77 8.19 22.23 -15.39
N ALA A 78 9.31 21.70 -14.89
CA ALA A 78 9.50 21.41 -13.47
C ALA A 78 9.40 22.68 -12.60
N ILE A 79 9.97 23.80 -13.06
CA ILE A 79 9.86 25.10 -12.37
C ILE A 79 8.40 25.55 -12.28
N VAL A 80 7.64 25.47 -13.37
CA VAL A 80 6.22 25.88 -13.39
C VAL A 80 5.36 25.00 -12.48
N ILE A 81 5.57 23.68 -12.51
CA ILE A 81 4.85 22.74 -11.62
C ILE A 81 5.19 23.04 -10.16
N THR A 82 6.47 23.23 -9.83
CA THR A 82 6.90 23.56 -8.47
C THR A 82 6.28 24.87 -8.01
N PHE A 83 6.22 25.89 -8.87
CA PHE A 83 5.56 27.16 -8.56
C PHE A 83 4.06 26.98 -8.32
N ALA A 84 3.36 26.22 -9.17
CA ALA A 84 1.93 25.96 -9.01
C ALA A 84 1.61 25.22 -7.71
N VAL A 85 2.37 24.15 -7.39
CA VAL A 85 2.23 23.40 -6.14
C VAL A 85 2.56 24.28 -4.94
N SER A 86 3.61 25.10 -5.02
CA SER A 86 3.99 26.03 -3.94
C SER A 86 2.92 27.09 -3.69
N ALA A 87 2.35 27.67 -4.75
CA ALA A 87 1.26 28.64 -4.63
C ALA A 87 -0.01 28.00 -4.04
N PHE A 88 -0.30 26.76 -4.45
CA PHE A 88 -1.41 25.99 -3.88
C PHE A 88 -1.21 25.68 -2.40
N LEU A 89 -0.03 25.16 -2.02
CA LEU A 89 0.32 24.91 -0.61
C LEU A 89 0.31 26.19 0.21
N LEU A 90 0.82 27.30 -0.34
CA LEU A 90 0.77 28.59 0.34
C LEU A 90 -0.66 29.08 0.57
N ALA A 91 -1.56 28.85 -0.39
CA ALA A 91 -2.98 29.14 -0.21
C ALA A 91 -3.63 28.25 0.87
N LEU A 92 -3.23 26.97 0.96
CA LEU A 92 -3.68 26.06 2.03
C LEU A 92 -3.14 26.50 3.40
N ILE A 93 -1.86 26.89 3.49
CA ILE A 93 -1.26 27.42 4.72
C ILE A 93 -2.02 28.67 5.16
N TYR A 94 -2.25 29.61 4.24
CA TYR A 94 -3.02 30.81 4.53
C TYR A 94 -4.44 30.48 5.02
N ARG A 95 -5.10 29.54 4.36
CA ARG A 95 -6.45 29.10 4.72
C ARG A 95 -6.48 28.41 6.08
N SER A 96 -5.51 27.55 6.37
CA SER A 96 -5.33 26.85 7.64
C SER A 96 -5.10 27.85 8.78
N TRP A 97 -4.22 28.84 8.56
CA TRP A 97 -3.98 29.90 9.53
C TRP A 97 -5.25 30.70 9.83
N GLN A 98 -6.05 31.03 8.81
CA GLN A 98 -7.30 31.76 8.99
C GLN A 98 -8.38 30.96 9.77
N LEU A 99 -8.36 29.63 9.70
CA LEU A 99 -9.37 28.75 10.32
C LEU A 99 -8.96 28.27 11.72
N GLY A 100 -7.72 27.86 11.90
CA GLY A 100 -7.23 27.19 13.12
C GLY A 100 -6.13 27.92 13.86
N GLN A 101 -5.55 29.00 13.30
CA GLN A 101 -4.43 29.76 13.87
C GLN A 101 -3.21 28.89 14.24
N ALA A 102 -3.07 27.71 13.62
CA ALA A 102 -2.00 26.76 13.82
C ALA A 102 -1.42 26.35 12.46
N ASP A 103 -0.09 26.27 12.36
CA ASP A 103 0.64 25.80 11.16
C ASP A 103 1.00 24.30 11.28
N THR A 104 0.80 23.71 12.45
CA THR A 104 1.08 22.31 12.75
C THR A 104 -0.17 21.47 12.49
N VAL A 105 0.01 20.33 11.83
CA VAL A 105 -1.05 19.32 11.69
C VAL A 105 -1.26 18.64 13.04
N GLU A 106 -2.45 18.84 13.61
CA GLU A 106 -2.89 18.22 14.86
C GLU A 106 -3.69 16.95 14.57
N ASP A 107 -3.57 15.97 15.47
CA ASP A 107 -4.39 14.76 15.44
C ASP A 107 -5.70 15.09 16.16
N ASP A 108 -6.85 14.81 15.55
CA ASP A 108 -8.13 15.10 16.18
C ASP A 108 -8.55 13.98 17.16
N ALA A 109 -9.62 14.23 17.92
CA ALA A 109 -10.09 13.28 18.93
C ALA A 109 -10.56 11.95 18.31
N GLU A 110 -11.01 11.98 17.05
CA GLU A 110 -11.44 10.80 16.32
C GLU A 110 -10.23 9.96 15.90
N ASP A 111 -9.16 10.60 15.39
CA ASP A 111 -7.88 9.95 15.08
C ASP A 111 -7.27 9.26 16.31
N MET A 112 -7.34 9.90 17.49
CA MET A 112 -6.88 9.29 18.74
C MET A 112 -7.74 8.09 19.15
N ALA A 113 -9.07 8.18 19.04
CA ALA A 113 -9.99 7.10 19.40
C ALA A 113 -9.86 5.88 18.47
N VAL A 114 -9.60 6.10 17.18
CA VAL A 114 -9.33 5.02 16.22
C VAL A 114 -8.04 4.29 16.59
N ARG A 115 -7.00 5.03 17.01
CA ARG A 115 -5.72 4.43 17.43
C ARG A 115 -5.88 3.57 18.67
N GLU A 116 -6.66 4.03 19.65
CA GLU A 116 -6.94 3.28 20.90
C GLU A 116 -7.73 2.00 20.62
N ARG A 117 -8.77 2.07 19.78
CA ARG A 117 -9.52 0.85 19.39
C ARG A 117 -8.65 -0.13 18.60
N GLY A 118 -7.79 0.37 17.71
CA GLY A 118 -6.86 -0.47 16.97
C GLY A 118 -5.87 -1.22 17.87
N THR A 119 -5.38 -0.58 18.94
CA THR A 119 -4.55 -1.25 19.94
C THR A 119 -5.32 -2.27 20.78
N GLU A 120 -6.56 -1.99 21.15
CA GLU A 120 -7.41 -2.95 21.88
C GLU A 120 -7.71 -4.20 21.05
N ASP A 121 -7.98 -4.04 19.75
CA ASP A 121 -8.19 -5.15 18.82
C ASP A 121 -6.90 -5.97 18.60
N GLU A 122 -5.73 -5.32 18.45
CA GLU A 122 -4.42 -6.01 18.38
C GLU A 122 -4.13 -6.80 19.66
N ASP A 123 -4.29 -6.20 20.83
CA ASP A 123 -4.07 -6.85 22.12
C ASP A 123 -4.99 -8.06 22.29
N THR A 124 -6.26 -7.96 21.86
CA THR A 124 -7.24 -9.07 21.92
C THR A 124 -6.86 -10.22 20.97
N MET A 125 -6.37 -9.90 19.77
CA MET A 125 -5.93 -10.91 18.80
C MET A 125 -4.67 -11.65 19.25
N ASP A 126 -3.68 -10.95 19.82
CA ASP A 126 -2.49 -11.59 20.41
C ASP A 126 -2.90 -12.53 21.57
N ASP A 127 -3.83 -12.09 22.41
CA ASP A 127 -4.42 -12.89 23.49
C ASP A 127 -5.19 -14.13 22.99
N GLU A 128 -5.90 -14.05 21.85
CA GLU A 128 -6.55 -15.20 21.22
C GLU A 128 -5.54 -16.17 20.60
N LEU A 129 -4.50 -15.68 19.94
CA LEU A 129 -3.44 -16.50 19.35
C LEU A 129 -2.65 -17.28 20.41
N ASP A 130 -2.36 -16.64 21.54
CA ASP A 130 -1.70 -17.28 22.68
C ASP A 130 -2.59 -18.37 23.31
N ARG A 131 -3.91 -18.17 23.34
CA ARG A 131 -4.88 -19.18 23.83
C ARG A 131 -5.08 -20.33 22.84
N GLU A 132 -5.13 -20.06 21.54
CA GLU A 132 -5.27 -21.10 20.51
C GLU A 132 -4.02 -21.99 20.41
N SER A 133 -2.82 -21.47 20.68
CA SER A 133 -1.60 -22.30 20.76
C SER A 133 -1.61 -23.32 21.91
N ASP A 134 -2.33 -23.03 23.01
CA ASP A 134 -2.33 -23.90 24.20
C ASP A 134 -3.46 -24.96 24.16
N ASP A 135 -4.54 -24.74 23.39
CA ASP A 135 -5.72 -25.62 23.35
C ASP A 135 -6.06 -26.24 21.98
N ALA A 136 -5.26 -26.02 20.92
CA ALA A 136 -5.46 -26.68 19.62
C ALA A 136 -5.05 -28.18 19.61
N ALA A 137 -5.52 -28.96 20.59
CA ALA A 137 -5.69 -30.39 20.41
C ALA A 137 -7.01 -30.62 19.65
N THR A 138 -6.90 -31.08 18.40
CA THR A 138 -8.00 -31.44 17.52
C THR A 138 -8.81 -32.62 18.05
N ASP A 139 -9.71 -32.38 19.00
CA ASP A 139 -10.61 -33.40 19.56
C ASP A 139 -12.02 -33.30 18.95
N PHE A 140 -12.14 -33.69 17.68
CA PHE A 140 -13.44 -33.85 17.01
C PHE A 140 -13.62 -35.28 16.51
N VAL A 141 -13.61 -36.24 17.43
CA VAL A 141 -14.01 -37.63 17.13
C VAL A 141 -15.18 -38.04 18.03
N GLY A 142 -16.38 -38.14 17.45
CA GLY A 142 -17.53 -38.79 18.10
C GLY A 142 -18.65 -37.89 18.60
N VAL A 143 -18.69 -36.61 18.21
CA VAL A 143 -19.85 -35.75 18.50
C VAL A 143 -21.00 -36.10 17.55
N ASP A 144 -22.12 -36.53 18.12
CA ASP A 144 -23.37 -36.76 17.38
C ASP A 144 -23.91 -35.39 16.92
N THR A 145 -23.75 -35.07 15.65
CA THR A 145 -24.27 -33.82 15.09
C THR A 145 -25.78 -33.92 14.96
N SER A 146 -26.53 -33.05 15.64
CA SER A 146 -27.95 -32.88 15.38
C SER A 146 -28.17 -32.52 13.90
N PRO A 147 -29.09 -33.18 13.18
CA PRO A 147 -29.38 -32.78 11.81
C PRO A 147 -29.85 -31.33 11.79
N ILE A 148 -29.37 -30.57 10.80
CA ILE A 148 -29.71 -29.15 10.60
C ILE A 148 -31.23 -29.05 10.47
N THR A 149 -31.87 -28.48 11.49
CA THR A 149 -33.31 -28.21 11.47
C THR A 149 -33.51 -26.80 10.93
N ILE A 150 -34.05 -26.70 9.72
CA ILE A 150 -34.37 -25.41 9.10
C ILE A 150 -35.56 -24.80 9.84
N LEU A 151 -35.29 -23.88 10.77
CA LEU A 151 -36.33 -23.09 11.44
C LEU A 151 -36.82 -21.99 10.50
N GLY A 152 -38.03 -22.17 9.97
CA GLY A 152 -38.74 -21.14 9.20
C GLY A 152 -38.61 -21.27 7.69
N SER A 153 -38.85 -22.46 7.13
CA SER A 153 -39.13 -22.60 5.70
C SER A 153 -40.37 -21.79 5.35
N ARG A 154 -40.20 -20.54 4.92
CA ARG A 154 -41.26 -19.86 4.18
C ARG A 154 -41.38 -20.59 2.86
N ASP A 155 -42.44 -21.35 2.73
CA ASP A 155 -42.81 -22.05 1.50
C ASP A 155 -43.11 -20.99 0.42
N LEU A 156 -42.07 -20.61 -0.31
CA LEU A 156 -42.15 -19.72 -1.44
C LEU A 156 -42.54 -20.59 -2.63
N SER A 157 -43.82 -20.57 -3.00
CA SER A 157 -44.39 -21.35 -4.10
C SER A 157 -43.75 -21.10 -5.49
N SER A 158 -42.84 -20.13 -5.57
CA SER A 158 -42.01 -19.82 -6.74
C SER A 158 -40.62 -20.50 -6.74
N LEU A 159 -40.15 -21.06 -5.62
CA LEU A 159 -38.91 -21.83 -5.56
C LEU A 159 -39.22 -23.31 -5.79
N ARG A 160 -38.85 -23.80 -6.97
CA ARG A 160 -38.88 -25.23 -7.28
C ARG A 160 -37.56 -25.85 -6.82
N ASP A 161 -37.61 -26.54 -5.69
CA ASP A 161 -36.46 -27.23 -5.10
C ASP A 161 -36.25 -28.58 -5.80
N ASP A 162 -35.53 -28.53 -6.92
CA ASP A 162 -35.15 -29.73 -7.71
C ASP A 162 -33.78 -30.30 -7.26
N ALA A 163 -33.33 -29.98 -6.04
CA ALA A 163 -32.07 -30.49 -5.52
C ALA A 163 -32.12 -32.03 -5.38
N PRO A 164 -31.15 -32.77 -5.92
CA PRO A 164 -31.09 -34.22 -5.76
C PRO A 164 -30.84 -34.54 -4.28
N THR A 165 -31.87 -35.01 -3.59
CA THR A 165 -31.75 -35.49 -2.23
C THR A 165 -31.48 -36.98 -2.26
N ASP A 166 -30.38 -37.41 -1.64
CA ASP A 166 -30.11 -38.82 -1.40
C ASP A 166 -31.10 -39.32 -0.35
N ALA A 167 -32.20 -39.92 -0.81
CA ALA A 167 -33.11 -40.64 0.06
C ALA A 167 -32.45 -41.98 0.45
N PRO A 168 -32.35 -42.30 1.75
CA PRO A 168 -31.80 -43.58 2.18
C PRO A 168 -32.67 -44.70 1.62
N THR A 169 -32.07 -45.55 0.78
CA THR A 169 -32.72 -46.74 0.24
C THR A 169 -32.66 -47.83 1.30
N ASP A 170 -33.81 -48.19 1.89
CA ASP A 170 -33.93 -49.33 2.80
C ASP A 170 -33.67 -50.64 2.04
N SER A 171 -32.40 -51.01 1.92
CA SER A 171 -31.99 -52.35 1.50
C SER A 171 -31.63 -53.18 2.74
N PRO A 172 -32.35 -54.28 3.04
CA PRO A 172 -32.00 -55.12 4.17
C PRO A 172 -30.68 -55.82 3.90
N VAL A 173 -29.66 -55.51 4.70
CA VAL A 173 -28.33 -56.13 4.67
C VAL A 173 -28.42 -57.63 4.91
N GLY A 174 -28.24 -58.41 3.84
CA GLY A 174 -28.00 -59.85 3.90
C GLY A 174 -26.61 -60.13 4.46
N ARG A 175 -26.53 -60.69 5.67
CA ARG A 175 -25.29 -61.24 6.22
C ARG A 175 -24.92 -62.48 5.42
N SER A 176 -23.83 -62.43 4.65
CA SER A 176 -23.13 -63.64 4.23
C SER A 176 -21.69 -63.62 4.73
N ARG A 177 -21.41 -64.63 5.54
CA ARG A 177 -20.18 -64.91 6.25
C ARG A 177 -19.33 -65.85 5.37
N GLY A 178 -18.05 -65.54 5.23
CA GLY A 178 -17.03 -66.42 4.67
C GLY A 178 -15.74 -65.63 4.53
N ASP A 179 -14.85 -65.59 5.51
CA ASP A 179 -13.88 -66.65 5.83
C ASP A 179 -13.09 -67.09 4.59
N ARG A 180 -11.88 -66.53 4.41
CA ARG A 180 -10.61 -67.29 4.31
C ARG A 180 -9.37 -66.41 4.04
N PRO A 181 -8.16 -66.93 4.33
CA PRO A 181 -7.01 -66.13 4.76
C PRO A 181 -5.91 -65.96 3.69
N GLY A 182 -5.02 -65.00 3.95
CA GLY A 182 -3.56 -65.07 3.79
C GLY A 182 -2.97 -65.45 2.43
N ASN A 183 -2.26 -64.50 1.81
CA ASN A 183 -0.98 -64.75 1.12
C ASN A 183 -0.24 -63.42 0.93
N GLU A 184 0.96 -63.24 1.51
CA GLU A 184 2.26 -63.17 0.80
C GLU A 184 2.30 -62.09 -0.30
N GLY A 185 3.24 -61.15 -0.38
CA GLY A 185 4.60 -61.04 0.13
C GLY A 185 5.38 -60.14 -0.87
N GLY A 186 6.56 -59.64 -0.46
CA GLY A 186 7.61 -59.10 -1.36
C GLY A 186 7.36 -57.70 -1.92
N ALA A 187 8.02 -56.65 -1.43
CA ALA A 187 9.43 -56.32 -1.67
C ALA A 187 9.74 -55.89 -3.12
N SER A 188 10.29 -54.67 -3.19
CA SER A 188 11.04 -54.03 -4.28
C SER A 188 10.27 -53.07 -5.18
#